data_AF-A0A953RC27-F1
#
_entry.id   AF-A0A953RC27-F1
#
_cell.length_a   1.000
_cell.length_b   1.000
_cell.length_c   1.000
_cell.angle_alpha   90.00
_cell.angle_beta   90.00
_cell.angle_gamma   90.00
#
_symmetry.space_group_name_H-M   'P 1'
#
loop_
_entity.id
_entity.type
_entity.pdbx_description
1 polymer ?
#
loop_
_entity_poly.entity_id
_entity_poly.type
_entity_poly.pdbx_seq_one_letter_code
_entity_poly.pdbx_strand_id
1 'polypeptide(L)' 'MKWVYTIFRSDQDLDTIQSTLDSLGQEGWEMVSVSHQQMVDANDQAFDQYTFFFKQPAGA' A
#
# COMPACT_ATOMS: atom_id res chain seq x y z
N MET A 1 6.10 -11.37 -15.17
CA MET A 1 5.10 -10.92 -14.19
C MET A 1 5.86 -10.13 -13.14
N LYS A 2 5.42 -8.91 -12.82
CA LYS A 2 6.11 -8.04 -11.85
C LYS A 2 5.27 -7.91 -10.58
N TRP A 3 5.93 -7.74 -9.45
CA TRP A 3 5.29 -7.53 -8.15
C TRP A 3 5.86 -6.28 -7.49
N VAL A 4 4.99 -5.49 -6.87
CA VAL A 4 5.38 -4.36 -6.02
C VAL A 4 4.52 -4.38 -4.77
N TYR A 5 5.01 -3.73 -3.72
CA TYR A 5 4.23 -3.47 -2.53
C TYR A 5 4.40 -2.02 -2.11
N THR A 6 3.39 -1.48 -1.46
CA THR A 6 3.46 -0.18 -0.78
C THR A 6 2.95 -0.32 0.65
N ILE A 7 3.48 0.52 1.54
CA ILE A 7 3.19 0.49 2.96
C ILE A 7 2.58 1.84 3.34
N PHE A 8 1.40 1.79 3.95
CA PHE A 8 0.73 2.95 4.51
C PHE A 8 0.58 2.80 6.01
N ARG A 9 0.72 3.91 6.74
CA ARG A 9 0.36 3.98 8.16
C ARG A 9 -1.02 4.63 8.29
N SER A 10 -1.78 4.26 9.30
CA SER A 10 -3.12 4.83 9.57
C SER A 10 -3.12 6.32 9.91
N ASP A 11 -1.98 6.85 10.30
CA ASP A 11 -1.77 8.27 10.60
C ASP A 11 -1.26 9.08 9.40
N GLN A 12 -1.08 8.44 8.23
CA GLN A 12 -0.78 9.14 6.99
C GLN A 12 -2.03 9.75 6.36
N ASP A 13 -1.79 10.77 5.55
CA ASP A 13 -2.82 11.49 4.81
C ASP A 13 -3.55 10.56 3.82
N LEU A 14 -4.87 10.45 3.99
CA LEU A 14 -5.75 9.62 3.17
C LEU A 14 -5.72 10.04 1.69
N ASP A 15 -5.53 11.34 1.40
CA ASP A 15 -5.46 11.85 0.03
C ASP A 15 -4.19 11.34 -0.68
N THR A 16 -3.09 11.24 0.07
CA THR A 16 -1.83 10.69 -0.44
C THR A 16 -1.95 9.18 -0.70
N ILE A 17 -2.63 8.46 0.18
CA ILE A 17 -2.90 7.02 0.00
C ILE A 17 -3.73 6.81 -1.26
N GLN A 18 -4.83 7.55 -1.42
CA GLN A 18 -5.73 7.40 -2.55
C GLN A 18 -5.05 7.73 -3.88
N SER A 19 -4.33 8.85 -3.97
CA SER A 19 -3.59 9.23 -5.18
C SER A 19 -2.53 8.19 -5.58
N THR A 20 -1.88 7.55 -4.61
CA THR A 20 -0.92 6.46 -4.86
C THR A 20 -1.62 5.23 -5.45
N LEU A 21 -2.75 4.83 -4.87
CA LEU A 21 -3.53 3.68 -5.37
C LEU A 21 -4.09 3.93 -6.77
N ASP A 22 -4.57 5.15 -7.04
CA ASP A 22 -5.07 5.56 -8.35
C ASP A 22 -3.96 5.54 -9.41
N SER A 23 -2.76 6.05 -9.09
CA SER A 23 -1.59 5.99 -9.99
C SER A 23 -1.23 4.55 -10.34
N LEU A 24 -1.15 3.67 -9.34
CA LEU A 24 -0.87 2.25 -9.54
C LEU A 24 -1.93 1.59 -10.43
N GLY A 25 -3.20 1.90 -10.22
CA GLY A 25 -4.29 1.42 -11.07
C GLY A 25 -4.18 1.89 -12.52
N GLN A 26 -3.83 3.16 -12.76
CA GLN A 26 -3.62 3.73 -14.10
C GLN A 26 -2.42 3.11 -14.82
N GLU A 27 -1.38 2.72 -14.09
CA GLU A 27 -0.21 2.01 -14.60
C GLU A 27 -0.48 0.51 -14.88
N GLY A 28 -1.70 0.03 -14.62
CA GLY A 28 -2.11 -1.35 -14.87
C GLY A 28 -1.65 -2.33 -13.79
N TRP A 29 -1.34 -1.84 -12.58
CA TRP A 29 -1.11 -2.71 -11.44
C TRP A 29 -2.44 -3.19 -10.85
N GLU A 30 -2.53 -4.49 -10.61
CA GLU A 30 -3.68 -5.11 -9.96
C GLU A 30 -3.36 -5.38 -8.49
N MET A 31 -4.18 -4.85 -7.58
CA MET A 31 -4.09 -5.18 -6.15
C MET A 31 -4.49 -6.64 -5.94
N VAL A 32 -3.64 -7.39 -5.23
CA VAL A 32 -3.81 -8.84 -5.03
C VAL A 32 -4.15 -9.16 -3.59
N SER A 33 -3.53 -8.47 -2.66
CA SER A 33 -3.76 -8.67 -1.23
C SER A 33 -3.39 -7.44 -0.43
N VAL A 34 -3.95 -7.38 0.78
CA VAL A 34 -3.62 -6.37 1.79
C VAL A 34 -3.32 -7.12 3.09
N SER A 35 -2.22 -6.73 3.74
CA SER A 35 -1.88 -7.18 5.10
C SER A 35 -2.02 -6.01 6.06
N HIS A 36 -2.60 -6.26 7.23
CA HIS A 36 -2.75 -5.30 8.31
C HIS A 36 -1.98 -5.77 9.53
N GLN A 37 -1.25 -4.86 10.16
CA GLN A 37 -0.46 -5.10 11.36
C GLN A 37 -0.53 -3.89 12.29
N GLN A 38 -0.76 -4.12 13.58
CA GLN A 38 -0.61 -3.08 14.60
C GLN A 38 0.86 -2.99 15.00
N MET A 39 1.43 -1.79 14.96
CA MET A 39 2.83 -1.53 15.30
C MET A 39 2.95 -0.38 16.29
N VAL A 40 4.13 -0.25 16.88
CA VAL A 40 4.48 0.84 17.80
C VAL A 40 5.71 1.54 17.24
N ASP A 41 5.68 2.87 17.14
CA ASP A 41 6.82 3.63 16.64
C ASP A 41 7.85 3.95 17.74
N ALA A 42 8.88 4.71 17.37
CA ALA A 42 9.96 5.08 18.29
C ALA A 42 9.52 5.98 19.47
N ASN A 43 8.30 6.54 19.43
CA ASN A 43 7.73 7.39 20.48
C ASN A 43 6.68 6.65 21.32
N ASP A 44 6.67 5.31 21.28
CA ASP A 44 5.66 4.46 21.94
C ASP A 44 4.22 4.72 21.46
N GLN A 45 4.04 5.26 20.24
CA GLN A 45 2.73 5.49 19.67
C GLN A 45 2.29 4.29 18.84
N ALA A 46 1.13 3.72 19.20
CA ALA A 46 0.52 2.65 18.43
C ALA A 46 -0.09 3.20 17.13
N PHE A 47 0.16 2.51 16.03
CA PHE A 47 -0.43 2.82 14.72
C PHE A 47 -0.74 1.52 13.96
N ASP A 48 -1.68 1.61 13.02
CA ASP A 48 -1.95 0.51 12.11
C ASP A 48 -1.11 0.68 10.85
N GLN A 49 -0.46 -0.40 10.42
CA GLN A 49 0.26 -0.49 9.16
C GLN A 49 -0.52 -1.37 8.18
N TYR A 50 -0.69 -0.87 6.97
CA TYR A 50 -1.27 -1.60 5.86
C TYR A 50 -0.24 -1.80 4.75
N THR A 51 0.01 -3.05 4.37
CA THR A 51 0.88 -3.39 3.24
C THR A 51 0.02 -3.89 2.10
N PHE A 52 0.04 -3.16 0.99
CA PHE A 52 -0.72 -3.48 -0.21
C PHE A 52 0.21 -4.13 -1.22
N PHE A 53 -0.18 -5.30 -1.72
CA PHE A 53 0.59 -6.06 -2.71
C PHE A 53 -0.08 -5.97 -4.08
N PHE A 54 0.72 -5.65 -5.09
CA PHE A 54 0.26 -5.50 -6.46
C PHE A 54 1.04 -6.42 -7.39
N LYS A 55 0.37 -6.86 -8.45
CA LYS A 55 0.96 -7.60 -9.56
C LYS A 55 0.67 -6.86 -10.86
N GLN A 56 1.63 -6.90 -11.79
CA GLN A 56 1.42 -6.50 -13.18
C GLN A 56 1.56 -7.73 -14.08
N PRO A 57 0.56 -8.05 -14.92
CA PRO A 57 0.65 -9.15 -15.86
C PRO A 57 1.83 -8.94 -16.82
N ALA A 58 2.44 -10.03 -17.29
CA ALA A 58 3.47 -9.95 -18.31
C ALA A 58 2.80 -9.61 -19.65
N GLY A 59 2.67 -8.32 -19.97
CA GLY A 59 2.02 -7.86 -21.20
C GLY A 59 1.31 -6.52 -21.12
N ALA A 60 1.36 -5.83 -19.97
CA ALA A 60 1.03 -4.41 -19.87
C ALA A 60 2.11 -3.54 -20.53
#